data_AF-A0A8J2N6A0-F1
#
_entry.id   AF-A0A8J2N6A0-F1
#
_cell.length_a   1.000
_cell.length_b   1.000
_cell.length_c   1.000
_cell.angle_alpha   90.00
_cell.angle_beta   90.00
_cell.angle_gamma   90.00
#
_symmetry.space_group_name_H-M   'P 1'
#
loop_
_entity.id
_entity.type
_entity.pdbx_description
1 polymer ?
#
loop_
_entity_poly.entity_id
_entity_poly.type
_entity_poly.pdbx_seq_one_letter_code
_entity_poly.pdbx_strand_id
1 'polypeptide(L)'
;MFNSDAFMVHGNTPRLMTAIGDPKELAPSLTTAFEMLYGKYSKAIKQWDHESSGTFRAKPIPTNRFARFAEISWLSWFIHVGWPVFHMYTQHRMAEGLFDLSLNTVYKNLKPHFQYSPLCNPANFSLGLRVEEYLKAEYRIPSADTSQPVFFHCSNCKCVERSDGISRINLRQADLIARFLVKMIEKLQLPTEDIVVLTPYRANMAAITRRFGSETRLENVTVSTFSRLQGREAHIVILALCVDADTGPLFVADERSLNVALTRQRSSLLIFGDIGTTPNKPGRDFLENGQPRFNQGMINGVFQMISSSGRIVRVDGDDSVNHYRFEKNKKPDATV
;
A
#
# COMPACT_ATOMS: atom_id res chain seq x y z
N MET A 1 -19.29 -6.17 1.83
CA MET A 1 -18.79 -6.99 0.72
C MET A 1 -17.87 -6.11 -0.10
N PHE A 2 -16.56 -6.21 0.12
CA PHE A 2 -15.58 -5.46 -0.66
C PHE A 2 -14.60 -6.48 -1.17
N ASN A 3 -14.79 -6.98 -2.38
CA ASN A 3 -13.78 -7.65 -3.19
C ASN A 3 -14.12 -7.49 -4.67
N SER A 4 -13.08 -7.53 -5.50
CA SER A 4 -12.95 -7.24 -6.93
C SER A 4 -13.98 -7.84 -7.90
N ASP A 5 -14.86 -8.71 -7.44
CA ASP A 5 -15.70 -9.53 -8.30
C ASP A 5 -17.15 -9.10 -8.17
N ALA A 6 -17.66 -8.45 -9.21
CA ALA A 6 -19.08 -8.24 -9.38
C ALA A 6 -19.67 -9.44 -10.11
N PHE A 7 -20.60 -10.15 -9.48
CA PHE A 7 -21.39 -11.19 -10.13
C PHE A 7 -22.80 -10.66 -10.35
N MET A 8 -23.12 -10.33 -11.59
CA MET A 8 -24.43 -9.80 -11.94
C MET A 8 -25.32 -10.93 -12.47
N VAL A 9 -26.45 -11.17 -11.79
CA VAL A 9 -27.46 -12.16 -12.19
C VAL A 9 -28.67 -11.43 -12.74
N HIS A 10 -29.01 -11.66 -14.01
CA HIS A 10 -30.19 -11.07 -14.61
C HIS A 10 -31.45 -11.92 -14.36
N GLY A 11 -32.33 -11.42 -13.50
CA GLY A 11 -33.64 -12.02 -13.19
C GLY A 11 -33.62 -13.10 -12.10
N ASN A 12 -34.79 -13.68 -11.83
CA ASN A 12 -34.97 -14.71 -10.78
C ASN A 12 -34.56 -16.13 -11.23
N THR A 13 -34.02 -16.28 -12.44
CA THR A 13 -33.54 -17.54 -13.02
C THR A 13 -32.16 -17.31 -13.65
N PRO A 14 -31.22 -18.27 -13.61
CA PRO A 14 -29.86 -18.04 -14.07
C PRO A 14 -29.83 -18.03 -15.61
N ARG A 15 -30.10 -16.87 -16.23
CA ARG A 15 -30.12 -16.75 -17.70
C ARG A 15 -28.85 -16.14 -18.27
N LEU A 16 -28.30 -15.11 -17.62
CA LEU A 16 -27.02 -14.52 -17.98
C LEU A 16 -26.30 -14.09 -16.71
N MET A 17 -25.05 -14.50 -16.59
CA MET A 17 -24.17 -14.18 -15.48
C MET A 17 -22.89 -13.58 -16.04
N THR A 18 -22.58 -12.35 -15.62
CA THR A 18 -21.32 -11.68 -15.98
C THR A 18 -20.49 -11.51 -14.72
N ALA A 19 -19.27 -12.03 -14.75
CA ALA A 19 -18.26 -11.81 -13.71
C ALA A 19 -17.24 -10.79 -14.21
N ILE A 20 -17.06 -9.70 -13.47
CA ILE A 20 -16.08 -8.66 -13.79
C ILE A 20 -15.16 -8.50 -12.58
N GLY A 21 -13.86 -8.46 -12.82
CA GLY A 21 -12.86 -8.26 -11.77
C GLY A 21 -11.43 -8.40 -12.28
N ASP A 22 -10.50 -8.27 -11.34
CA ASP A 22 -9.07 -8.45 -11.60
C ASP A 22 -8.45 -9.36 -10.51
N PRO A 23 -8.06 -10.61 -10.85
CA PRO A 23 -7.46 -11.54 -9.89
C PRO A 23 -6.07 -11.11 -9.40
N LYS A 24 -5.46 -10.07 -10.00
CA LYS A 24 -4.20 -9.45 -9.59
C LYS A 24 -4.39 -8.24 -8.66
N GLU A 25 -5.63 -7.84 -8.38
CA GLU A 25 -5.96 -6.91 -7.28
C GLU A 25 -6.30 -7.67 -5.99
N LEU A 26 -6.85 -6.96 -5.00
CA LEU A 26 -7.16 -7.49 -3.67
C LEU A 26 -8.18 -8.64 -3.73
N ALA A 27 -7.82 -9.73 -3.04
CA ALA A 27 -8.66 -10.90 -2.91
C ALA A 27 -9.77 -10.69 -1.88
N PRO A 28 -10.91 -11.40 -2.00
CA PRO A 28 -11.34 -12.28 -0.94
C PRO A 28 -11.23 -11.93 0.55
N SER A 29 -11.49 -10.72 1.09
CA SER A 29 -11.50 -10.56 2.56
C SER A 29 -12.67 -11.32 3.22
N LEU A 30 -12.50 -12.63 3.45
CA LEU A 30 -13.41 -13.45 4.24
C LEU A 30 -12.78 -13.71 5.61
N THR A 31 -13.11 -12.89 6.60
CA THR A 31 -12.84 -13.27 7.99
C THR A 31 -13.85 -14.32 8.39
N THR A 32 -13.39 -15.49 8.82
CA THR A 32 -14.33 -16.52 9.31
C THR A 32 -15.05 -16.00 10.56
N ALA A 33 -16.30 -16.45 10.79
CA ALA A 33 -17.04 -16.07 11.99
C ALA A 33 -16.24 -16.37 13.28
N PHE A 34 -15.49 -17.48 13.28
CA PHE A 34 -14.57 -17.86 14.36
C PHE A 34 -13.39 -16.88 14.50
N GLU A 35 -12.74 -16.44 13.43
CA GLU A 35 -11.69 -15.42 13.50
C GLU A 35 -12.24 -14.05 13.97
N MET A 36 -13.48 -13.70 13.63
CA MET A 36 -14.12 -12.49 14.14
C MET A 36 -14.43 -12.58 15.65
N LEU A 37 -14.86 -13.77 16.11
CA LEU A 37 -15.16 -14.06 17.52
C LEU A 37 -13.90 -14.16 18.38
N TYR A 38 -12.89 -14.93 17.94
CA TYR A 38 -11.69 -15.25 18.73
C TYR A 38 -10.47 -14.37 18.42
N GLY A 39 -10.44 -13.68 17.28
CA GLY A 39 -9.36 -12.74 16.93
C GLY A 39 -9.31 -11.50 17.84
N LYS A 40 -10.44 -11.13 18.45
CA LYS A 40 -10.48 -10.12 19.53
C LYS A 40 -9.95 -10.68 20.86
N TYR A 41 -10.20 -11.95 21.16
CA TYR A 41 -9.71 -12.63 22.37
C TYR A 41 -8.19 -12.88 22.36
N SER A 42 -7.59 -13.15 21.20
CA SER A 42 -6.13 -13.31 21.06
C SER A 42 -5.33 -12.09 21.54
N LYS A 43 -5.86 -10.87 21.35
CA LYS A 43 -5.24 -9.63 21.86
C LYS A 43 -5.38 -9.47 23.38
N ALA A 44 -6.45 -9.97 23.98
CA ALA A 44 -6.69 -9.90 25.41
C ALA A 44 -5.85 -10.94 26.18
N ILE A 45 -5.70 -12.16 25.64
CA ILE A 45 -4.94 -13.23 26.29
C ILE A 45 -3.43 -12.92 26.32
N LYS A 46 -2.88 -12.31 25.26
CA LYS A 46 -1.47 -11.86 25.27
C LYS A 46 -1.18 -10.74 26.28
N GLN A 47 -2.20 -10.04 26.75
CA GLN A 47 -2.04 -8.90 27.66
C GLN A 47 -2.25 -9.28 29.13
N TRP A 48 -2.71 -10.50 29.42
CA TRP A 48 -3.05 -10.95 30.78
C TRP A 48 -1.97 -11.77 31.50
N ASP A 49 -1.02 -12.38 30.79
CA ASP A 49 -0.08 -13.31 31.42
C ASP A 49 1.37 -12.81 31.37
N HIS A 50 1.69 -11.79 32.18
CA HIS A 50 3.07 -11.46 32.52
C HIS A 50 3.55 -12.04 33.86
N GLU A 51 2.71 -12.81 34.55
CA GLU A 51 3.10 -13.53 35.77
C GLU A 51 2.68 -14.99 35.68
N SER A 52 3.60 -15.84 35.24
CA SER A 52 3.95 -17.14 35.85
C SER A 52 4.58 -18.09 34.84
N SER A 53 5.69 -18.68 35.28
CA SER A 53 6.46 -19.74 34.63
C SER A 53 5.60 -20.93 34.22
N GLY A 54 5.70 -21.35 32.95
CA GLY A 54 5.19 -22.64 32.48
C GLY A 54 4.99 -22.66 30.96
N THR A 55 5.59 -23.62 30.28
CA THR A 55 5.50 -23.84 28.83
C THR A 55 4.06 -23.77 28.31
N PHE A 56 3.73 -22.69 27.59
CA PHE A 56 2.41 -22.45 27.02
C PHE A 56 2.27 -23.15 25.65
N ARG A 57 1.35 -24.11 25.53
CA ARG A 57 0.76 -24.46 24.23
C ARG A 57 -0.54 -23.68 24.10
N ALA A 58 -0.55 -22.64 23.26
CA ALA A 58 -1.79 -21.96 22.89
C ALA A 58 -2.81 -23.01 22.39
N LYS A 59 -4.01 -23.07 22.98
CA LYS A 59 -5.07 -23.94 22.47
C LYS A 59 -5.30 -23.58 21.00
N PRO A 60 -5.19 -24.55 20.06
CA PRO A 60 -5.41 -24.25 18.65
C PRO A 60 -6.85 -23.82 18.48
N ILE A 61 -7.04 -22.55 18.09
CA ILE A 61 -8.36 -22.09 17.64
C ILE A 61 -8.74 -22.99 16.46
N PRO A 62 -9.96 -23.56 16.42
CA PRO A 62 -10.39 -24.33 15.27
C PRO A 62 -10.39 -23.43 14.03
N THR A 63 -9.35 -23.55 13.21
CA THR A 63 -9.22 -22.86 11.93
C THR A 63 -9.98 -23.64 10.88
N ASN A 64 -10.86 -22.97 10.13
CA ASN A 64 -11.51 -23.59 8.99
C ASN A 64 -10.44 -24.09 8.00
N ARG A 65 -10.34 -25.42 7.81
CA ARG A 65 -9.39 -26.04 6.87
C ARG A 65 -9.59 -25.55 5.42
N PHE A 66 -10.79 -25.07 5.10
CA PHE A 66 -11.13 -24.51 3.80
C PHE A 66 -11.00 -22.98 3.72
N ALA A 67 -10.53 -22.30 4.77
CA ALA A 67 -10.40 -20.84 4.77
C ALA A 67 -9.61 -20.32 3.55
N ARG A 68 -8.55 -21.03 3.16
CA ARG A 68 -7.74 -20.72 1.97
C ARG A 68 -8.49 -20.82 0.64
N PHE A 69 -9.51 -21.67 0.54
CA PHE A 69 -10.32 -21.78 -0.68
C PHE A 69 -11.28 -20.59 -0.83
N ALA A 70 -11.62 -19.91 0.27
CA ALA A 70 -12.44 -18.69 0.23
C ALA A 70 -11.66 -17.44 -0.23
N GLU A 71 -10.33 -17.52 -0.34
CA GLU A 71 -9.49 -16.46 -0.91
C GLU A 71 -9.53 -16.46 -2.46
N ILE A 72 -10.06 -17.55 -3.06
CA ILE A 72 -10.26 -17.65 -4.50
C ILE A 72 -11.57 -16.94 -4.84
N SER A 73 -11.45 -15.86 -5.60
CA SER A 73 -12.59 -15.12 -6.12
C SER A 73 -13.35 -15.97 -7.16
N TRP A 74 -14.65 -15.72 -7.35
CA TRP A 74 -15.45 -16.46 -8.33
C TRP A 74 -14.88 -16.34 -9.75
N LEU A 75 -14.40 -15.14 -10.11
CA LEU A 75 -13.73 -14.91 -11.38
C LEU A 75 -12.47 -15.78 -11.48
N SER A 76 -11.61 -15.77 -10.45
CA SER A 76 -10.42 -16.61 -10.43
C SER A 76 -10.78 -18.09 -10.61
N TRP A 77 -11.84 -18.56 -9.96
CA TRP A 77 -12.31 -19.93 -10.11
C TRP A 77 -12.74 -20.25 -11.55
N PHE A 78 -13.53 -19.39 -12.20
CA PHE A 78 -13.90 -19.53 -13.62
C PHE A 78 -12.68 -19.57 -14.56
N ILE A 79 -11.66 -18.75 -14.29
CA ILE A 79 -10.42 -18.76 -15.05
C ILE A 79 -9.72 -20.13 -14.92
N HIS A 80 -9.63 -20.66 -13.70
CA HIS A 80 -8.94 -21.94 -13.45
C HIS A 80 -9.67 -23.15 -14.05
N VAL A 81 -11.00 -23.10 -14.18
CA VAL A 81 -11.77 -24.15 -14.89
C VAL A 81 -11.76 -23.98 -16.41
N GLY A 82 -11.02 -23.00 -16.95
CA GLY A 82 -10.78 -22.84 -18.39
C GLY A 82 -11.87 -22.06 -19.12
N TRP A 83 -12.70 -21.29 -18.41
CA TRP A 83 -13.66 -20.41 -19.08
C TRP A 83 -12.94 -19.28 -19.83
N PRO A 84 -13.42 -18.89 -21.02
CA PRO A 84 -12.81 -17.82 -21.80
C PRO A 84 -12.91 -16.49 -21.05
N VAL A 85 -11.81 -15.73 -21.05
CA VAL A 85 -11.70 -14.43 -20.40
C VAL A 85 -11.45 -13.37 -21.46
N PHE A 86 -12.22 -12.28 -21.40
CA PHE A 86 -11.97 -11.11 -22.21
C PHE A 86 -11.13 -10.12 -21.42
N HIS A 87 -9.97 -9.77 -21.97
CA HIS A 87 -9.10 -8.75 -21.38
C HIS A 87 -9.40 -7.38 -21.99
N MET A 88 -9.41 -6.36 -21.15
CA MET A 88 -9.38 -4.96 -21.58
C MET A 88 -7.92 -4.53 -21.67
N TYR A 89 -7.47 -4.20 -22.88
CA TYR A 89 -6.07 -3.86 -23.13
C TYR A 89 -5.77 -2.36 -23.08
N THR A 90 -6.80 -1.52 -23.06
CA THR A 90 -6.64 -0.05 -23.09
C THR A 90 -6.88 0.55 -21.71
N GLN A 91 -5.88 1.28 -21.18
CA GLN A 91 -6.04 2.08 -19.96
C GLN A 91 -6.48 3.50 -20.34
N HIS A 92 -7.44 4.04 -19.57
CA HIS A 92 -8.01 5.38 -19.78
C HIS A 92 -7.79 6.34 -18.58
N ARG A 93 -7.25 5.83 -17.47
CA ARG A 93 -7.22 6.54 -16.18
C ARG A 93 -5.99 7.41 -15.97
N MET A 94 -4.81 6.80 -16.09
CA MET A 94 -3.54 7.35 -15.60
C MET A 94 -2.78 8.01 -16.73
N ALA A 95 -2.02 9.05 -16.42
CA ALA A 95 -1.06 9.61 -17.36
C ALA A 95 -0.11 8.52 -17.87
N GLU A 96 0.20 8.58 -19.16
CA GLU A 96 1.10 7.66 -19.85
C GLU A 96 2.43 7.56 -19.11
N GLY A 97 2.89 6.32 -18.86
CA GLY A 97 4.08 6.00 -18.08
C GLY A 97 3.81 5.60 -16.62
N LEU A 98 2.72 6.08 -15.99
CA LEU A 98 2.47 5.80 -14.58
C LEU A 98 2.01 4.36 -14.31
N PHE A 99 1.39 3.70 -15.29
CA PHE A 99 0.98 2.30 -15.15
C PHE A 99 2.13 1.32 -15.45
N ASP A 100 3.25 1.79 -16.00
CA ASP A 100 4.34 0.93 -16.48
C ASP A 100 4.97 0.11 -15.36
N LEU A 101 5.00 0.62 -14.12
CA LEU A 101 5.43 -0.15 -12.95
C LEU A 101 4.60 -1.43 -12.84
N SER A 102 3.27 -1.31 -12.70
CA SER A 102 2.37 -2.46 -12.58
C SER A 102 2.36 -3.32 -13.84
N LEU A 103 2.41 -2.71 -15.03
CA LEU A 103 2.44 -3.44 -16.31
C LEU A 103 3.66 -4.37 -16.41
N ASN A 104 4.84 -3.87 -16.04
CA ASN A 104 6.09 -4.62 -16.15
C ASN A 104 6.34 -5.57 -14.97
N THR A 105 5.69 -5.37 -13.80
CA THR A 105 5.87 -6.27 -12.66
C THR A 105 4.75 -7.31 -12.53
N VAL A 106 3.49 -6.92 -12.72
CA VAL A 106 2.30 -7.76 -12.46
C VAL A 106 1.66 -8.26 -13.75
N TYR A 107 1.44 -7.38 -14.73
CA TYR A 107 0.68 -7.68 -15.95
C TYR A 107 1.58 -7.99 -17.17
N LYS A 108 2.72 -8.65 -16.95
CA LYS A 108 3.74 -8.94 -17.98
C LYS A 108 3.16 -9.58 -19.25
N ASN A 109 2.17 -10.46 -19.08
CA ASN A 109 1.53 -11.18 -20.18
C ASN A 109 0.61 -10.28 -21.03
N LEU A 110 0.12 -9.16 -20.50
CA LEU A 110 -0.75 -8.22 -21.22
C LEU A 110 0.06 -7.18 -22.00
N LYS A 111 1.35 -6.99 -21.66
CA LYS A 111 2.24 -5.99 -22.26
C LYS A 111 2.24 -5.98 -23.81
N PRO A 112 2.22 -7.12 -24.53
CA PRO A 112 2.22 -7.09 -26.00
C PRO A 112 0.98 -6.46 -26.62
N HIS A 113 -0.13 -6.43 -25.90
CA HIS A 113 -1.43 -5.94 -26.38
C HIS A 113 -1.85 -4.62 -25.71
N PHE A 114 -1.21 -4.28 -24.60
CA PHE A 114 -1.55 -3.11 -23.80
C PHE A 114 -1.32 -1.80 -24.54
N GLN A 115 -2.25 -0.85 -24.38
CA GLN A 115 -2.16 0.48 -24.97
C GLN A 115 -2.68 1.54 -23.99
N TYR A 116 -2.03 2.72 -24.00
CA TYR A 116 -2.60 3.91 -23.39
C TYR A 116 -3.62 4.54 -24.35
N SER A 117 -4.77 4.94 -23.81
CA SER A 117 -5.74 5.75 -24.56
C SER A 117 -5.15 7.13 -24.90
N PRO A 118 -5.57 7.80 -25.99
CA PRO A 118 -5.22 9.21 -26.24
C PRO A 118 -5.57 10.15 -25.08
N LEU A 119 -6.55 9.78 -24.25
CA LEU A 119 -6.89 10.52 -23.03
C LEU A 119 -5.76 10.50 -21.98
N CYS A 120 -4.90 9.50 -22.01
CA CYS A 120 -3.77 9.32 -21.10
C CYS A 120 -2.54 10.17 -21.45
N ASN A 121 -2.58 10.97 -22.52
CA ASN A 121 -1.47 11.86 -22.87
C ASN A 121 -1.12 12.76 -21.67
N PRO A 122 0.15 12.85 -21.23
CA PRO A 122 0.55 13.69 -20.09
C PRO A 122 0.10 15.15 -20.18
N ALA A 123 -0.04 15.70 -21.39
CA ALA A 123 -0.56 17.05 -21.64
C ALA A 123 -1.98 17.27 -21.09
N ASN A 124 -2.80 16.21 -21.00
CA ASN A 124 -4.16 16.26 -20.46
C ASN A 124 -4.19 16.33 -18.92
N PHE A 125 -3.05 16.12 -18.25
CA PHE A 125 -2.95 16.10 -16.78
C PHE A 125 -2.21 17.34 -16.27
N SER A 126 -2.86 18.51 -16.34
CA SER A 126 -2.29 19.79 -15.91
C SER A 126 -1.72 19.77 -14.48
N LEU A 127 -2.39 19.09 -13.55
CA LEU A 127 -1.91 18.92 -12.18
C LEU A 127 -0.60 18.11 -12.12
N GLY A 128 -0.50 17.06 -12.94
CA GLY A 128 0.69 16.21 -13.03
C GLY A 128 1.90 17.00 -13.55
N LEU A 129 1.69 17.81 -14.60
CA LEU A 129 2.73 18.68 -15.15
C LEU A 129 3.25 19.70 -14.13
N ARG A 130 2.35 20.35 -13.37
CA ARG A 130 2.74 21.31 -12.33
C ARG A 130 3.55 20.66 -11.21
N VAL A 131 3.17 19.45 -10.81
CA VAL A 131 3.94 18.66 -9.81
C VAL A 131 5.30 18.26 -10.38
N GLU A 132 5.35 17.80 -11.64
CA GLU A 132 6.60 17.44 -12.31
C GLU A 132 7.57 18.63 -12.40
N GLU A 133 7.08 19.81 -12.82
CA GLU A 133 7.85 21.05 -12.86
C GLU A 133 8.38 21.47 -11.49
N TYR A 134 7.53 21.39 -10.46
CA TYR A 134 7.95 21.65 -9.09
C TYR A 134 9.06 20.71 -8.64
N LEU A 135 8.92 19.40 -8.92
CA LEU A 135 9.93 18.42 -8.53
C LEU A 135 11.25 18.61 -9.29
N LYS A 136 11.19 19.00 -10.57
CA LYS A 136 12.39 19.37 -11.35
C LYS A 136 13.07 20.60 -10.78
N ALA A 137 12.32 21.64 -10.45
CA ALA A 137 12.87 22.88 -9.92
C ALA A 137 13.47 22.69 -8.51
N GLU A 138 12.77 21.98 -7.63
CA GLU A 138 13.15 21.83 -6.23
C GLU A 138 14.19 20.72 -6.00
N TYR A 139 14.07 19.59 -6.70
CA TYR A 139 14.87 18.39 -6.45
C TYR A 139 15.73 17.94 -7.64
N ARG A 140 15.72 18.69 -8.76
CA ARG A 140 16.55 18.44 -9.95
C ARG A 140 16.44 17.02 -10.52
N ILE A 141 15.23 16.46 -10.49
CA ILE A 141 14.96 15.15 -11.10
C ILE A 141 15.13 15.21 -12.63
N PRO A 142 15.58 14.12 -13.28
CA PRO A 142 15.77 14.09 -14.73
C PRO A 142 14.43 14.20 -15.47
N SER A 143 14.41 14.89 -16.62
CA SER A 143 13.24 14.90 -17.50
C SER A 143 12.97 13.51 -18.10
N ALA A 144 11.70 13.20 -18.29
CA ALA A 144 11.23 12.00 -18.96
C ALA A 144 10.18 12.39 -20.02
N ASP A 145 10.09 11.58 -21.07
CA ASP A 145 9.09 11.77 -22.15
C ASP A 145 7.67 11.44 -21.66
N THR A 146 7.56 10.50 -20.72
CA THR A 146 6.31 10.07 -20.10
C THR A 146 6.28 10.38 -18.61
N SER A 147 5.08 10.36 -18.01
CA SER A 147 4.93 10.59 -16.57
C SER A 147 5.49 9.41 -15.79
N GLN A 148 6.50 9.67 -14.95
CA GLN A 148 7.17 8.64 -14.17
C GLN A 148 7.12 8.95 -12.67
N PRO A 149 6.99 7.91 -11.82
CA PRO A 149 7.01 8.08 -10.38
C PRO A 149 8.35 8.65 -9.89
N VAL A 150 8.30 9.33 -8.75
CA VAL A 150 9.49 9.84 -8.05
C VAL A 150 9.60 9.15 -6.70
N PHE A 151 10.79 8.67 -6.38
CA PHE A 151 11.05 7.97 -5.13
C PHE A 151 11.85 8.85 -4.18
N PHE A 152 11.33 9.09 -2.99
CA PHE A 152 11.96 9.79 -1.88
C PHE A 152 12.59 8.77 -0.94
N HIS A 153 13.90 8.58 -1.08
CA HIS A 153 14.71 7.81 -0.15
C HIS A 153 14.80 8.57 1.18
N CYS A 154 14.11 8.04 2.18
CA CYS A 154 14.00 8.60 3.53
C CYS A 154 15.14 8.08 4.41
N SER A 155 16.29 8.74 4.40
CA SER A 155 17.39 8.42 5.32
C SER A 155 17.07 8.89 6.75
N ASN A 156 17.69 8.24 7.73
CA ASN A 156 17.48 8.51 9.16
C ASN A 156 16.01 8.39 9.63
N CYS A 157 15.20 7.60 8.94
CA CYS A 157 13.78 7.39 9.26
C CYS A 157 13.56 5.95 9.74
N LYS A 158 13.93 5.66 10.99
CA LYS A 158 13.84 4.30 11.53
C LYS A 158 12.39 3.83 11.67
N CYS A 159 12.10 2.66 11.14
CA CYS A 159 10.82 2.00 11.28
C CYS A 159 10.75 1.24 12.61
N VAL A 160 9.68 1.45 13.36
CA VAL A 160 9.43 0.76 14.64
C VAL A 160 8.34 -0.28 14.45
N GLU A 161 8.65 -1.53 14.77
CA GLU A 161 7.69 -2.63 14.83
C GLU A 161 6.98 -2.59 16.19
N ARG A 162 5.64 -2.68 16.20
CA ARG A 162 4.87 -2.80 17.44
C ARG A 162 4.97 -4.22 18.00
N SER A 163 4.65 -4.39 19.28
CA SER A 163 4.66 -5.69 19.97
C SER A 163 3.78 -6.78 19.35
N ASP A 164 2.85 -6.43 18.45
CA ASP A 164 2.04 -7.39 17.70
C ASP A 164 2.80 -8.06 16.53
N GLY A 165 3.98 -7.55 16.18
CA GLY A 165 4.88 -8.09 15.17
C GLY A 165 4.43 -7.93 13.72
N ILE A 166 3.30 -7.24 13.49
CA ILE A 166 2.66 -7.09 12.18
C ILE A 166 2.48 -5.59 11.85
N SER A 167 2.32 -4.77 12.88
CA SER A 167 2.07 -3.35 12.72
C SER A 167 3.36 -2.54 12.82
N ARG A 168 3.54 -1.61 11.90
CA ARG A 168 4.72 -0.75 11.83
C ARG A 168 4.36 0.70 11.83
N ILE A 169 5.29 1.53 12.32
CA ILE A 169 5.16 2.98 12.38
C ILE A 169 6.50 3.62 12.02
N ASN A 170 6.46 4.67 11.20
CA ASN A 170 7.62 5.51 10.93
C ASN A 170 7.24 7.00 11.09
N LEU A 171 7.51 7.56 12.28
CA LEU A 171 7.12 8.93 12.62
C LEU A 171 7.90 9.99 11.85
N ARG A 172 9.20 9.75 11.61
CA ARG A 172 10.06 10.66 10.85
C ARG A 172 9.65 10.70 9.39
N GLN A 173 9.30 9.55 8.80
CA GLN A 173 8.71 9.52 7.47
C GLN A 173 7.36 10.26 7.42
N ALA A 174 6.49 10.09 8.43
CA ALA A 174 5.23 10.82 8.50
C ALA A 174 5.43 12.35 8.57
N ASP A 175 6.43 12.81 9.33
CA ASP A 175 6.82 14.21 9.40
C ASP A 175 7.40 14.74 8.08
N LEU A 176 8.27 13.97 7.42
CA LEU A 176 8.81 14.31 6.11
C LEU A 176 7.71 14.48 5.06
N ILE A 177 6.75 13.55 5.02
CA ILE A 177 5.61 13.64 4.10
C ILE A 177 4.78 14.89 4.41
N ALA A 178 4.52 15.20 5.69
CA ALA A 178 3.78 16.40 6.08
C ALA A 178 4.48 17.68 5.61
N ARG A 179 5.79 17.82 5.90
CA ARG A 179 6.59 18.99 5.48
C ARG A 179 6.65 19.12 3.95
N PHE A 180 6.85 18.00 3.25
CA PHE A 180 6.86 17.97 1.79
C PHE A 180 5.51 18.45 1.22
N LEU A 181 4.40 17.90 1.72
CA LEU A 181 3.07 18.24 1.25
C LEU A 181 2.72 19.69 1.52
N VAL A 182 2.99 20.21 2.72
CA VAL A 182 2.76 21.62 3.06
C VAL A 182 3.46 22.53 2.06
N LYS A 183 4.76 22.31 1.83
CA LYS A 183 5.56 23.13 0.89
C LYS A 183 5.05 23.03 -0.54
N MET A 184 4.69 21.83 -0.99
CA MET A 184 4.17 21.59 -2.34
C MET A 184 2.80 22.24 -2.53
N ILE A 185 1.87 22.06 -1.58
CA ILE A 185 0.54 22.66 -1.60
C ILE A 185 0.62 24.18 -1.58
N GLU A 186 1.53 24.76 -0.77
CA GLU A 186 1.74 26.21 -0.73
C GLU A 186 2.24 26.77 -2.06
N LYS A 187 3.28 26.16 -2.62
CA LYS A 187 3.89 26.63 -3.88
C LYS A 187 2.97 26.45 -5.08
N LEU A 188 2.24 25.34 -5.12
CA LEU A 188 1.41 24.97 -6.27
C LEU A 188 -0.08 25.25 -6.05
N GLN A 189 -0.51 25.74 -4.89
CA GLN A 189 -1.92 26.02 -4.58
C GLN A 189 -2.83 24.83 -4.96
N LEU A 190 -2.40 23.62 -4.57
CA LEU A 190 -3.10 22.39 -4.95
C LEU A 190 -4.37 22.21 -4.10
N PRO A 191 -5.48 21.75 -4.71
CA PRO A 191 -6.63 21.29 -3.94
C PRO A 191 -6.23 20.06 -3.13
N THR A 192 -6.45 20.12 -1.82
CA THR A 192 -6.08 19.05 -0.87
C THR A 192 -6.90 17.78 -1.06
N GLU A 193 -8.13 17.87 -1.59
CA GLU A 193 -8.96 16.70 -1.90
C GLU A 193 -8.39 15.80 -3.01
N ASP A 194 -7.53 16.35 -3.88
CA ASP A 194 -6.89 15.63 -4.97
C ASP A 194 -5.68 14.82 -4.52
N ILE A 195 -5.32 14.93 -3.24
CA ILE A 195 -4.14 14.32 -2.64
C ILE A 195 -4.57 13.18 -1.70
N VAL A 196 -3.99 12.01 -1.93
CA VAL A 196 -4.19 10.83 -1.09
C VAL A 196 -2.84 10.30 -0.61
N VAL A 197 -2.72 10.04 0.69
CA VAL A 197 -1.59 9.32 1.29
C VAL A 197 -1.99 7.89 1.60
N LEU A 198 -1.27 6.95 0.99
CA LEU A 198 -1.44 5.52 1.16
C LEU A 198 -0.31 4.94 2.00
N THR A 199 -0.65 4.07 2.94
CA THR A 199 0.36 3.33 3.70
C THR A 199 -0.12 1.90 3.99
N PRO A 200 0.77 0.89 4.04
CA PRO A 200 0.36 -0.48 4.25
C PRO A 200 -0.15 -0.75 5.68
N TYR A 201 0.38 -0.03 6.66
CA TYR A 201 0.16 -0.34 8.08
C TYR A 201 -0.84 0.62 8.71
N ARG A 202 -1.89 0.08 9.35
CA ARG A 202 -2.92 0.88 10.04
C ARG A 202 -2.35 1.75 11.16
N ALA A 203 -1.30 1.28 11.85
CA ALA A 203 -0.66 2.10 12.88
C ALA A 203 0.12 3.27 12.27
N ASN A 204 0.79 3.07 11.13
CA ASN A 204 1.41 4.15 10.40
C ASN A 204 0.36 5.14 9.85
N MET A 205 -0.78 4.65 9.36
CA MET A 205 -1.91 5.49 8.95
C MET A 205 -2.34 6.41 10.10
N ALA A 206 -2.55 5.85 11.30
CA ALA A 206 -2.90 6.65 12.47
C ALA A 206 -1.81 7.68 12.85
N ALA A 207 -0.53 7.32 12.70
CA ALA A 207 0.59 8.24 12.94
C ALA A 207 0.62 9.40 11.94
N ILE A 208 0.44 9.13 10.65
CA ILE A 208 0.34 10.14 9.59
C ILE A 208 -0.87 11.04 9.83
N THR A 209 -2.05 10.47 10.07
CA THR A 209 -3.27 11.25 10.37
C THR A 209 -3.08 12.16 11.58
N ARG A 210 -2.44 11.67 12.65
CA ARG A 210 -2.13 12.50 13.83
C ARG A 210 -1.18 13.65 13.49
N ARG A 211 -0.14 13.39 12.70
CA ARG A 211 0.81 14.42 12.27
C ARG A 211 0.17 15.46 11.35
N PHE A 212 -0.80 15.05 10.54
CA PHE A 212 -1.53 15.95 9.64
C PHE A 212 -2.56 16.79 10.40
N GLY A 213 -3.17 16.24 11.45
CA GLY A 213 -4.11 16.98 12.30
C GLY A 213 -3.49 18.16 13.06
N SER A 214 -2.15 18.28 13.11
CA SER A 214 -1.47 19.48 13.64
C SER A 214 -1.21 20.54 12.57
N GLU A 215 -1.59 20.32 11.31
CA GLU A 215 -1.35 21.21 10.18
C GLU A 215 -2.67 21.51 9.45
N THR A 216 -3.16 22.74 9.56
CA THR A 216 -4.43 23.15 8.94
C THR A 216 -4.47 22.93 7.42
N ARG A 217 -3.32 23.08 6.75
CA ARG A 217 -3.19 22.86 5.30
C ARG A 217 -3.34 21.39 4.87
N LEU A 218 -3.25 20.44 5.80
CA LEU A 218 -3.36 19.01 5.50
C LEU A 218 -4.69 18.41 5.95
N GLU A 219 -5.62 19.23 6.48
CA GLU A 219 -6.88 18.79 7.07
C GLU A 219 -7.73 17.93 6.12
N ASN A 220 -7.78 18.31 4.84
CA ASN A 220 -8.57 17.63 3.82
C ASN A 220 -7.80 16.56 3.03
N VAL A 221 -6.52 16.32 3.36
CA VAL A 221 -5.72 15.28 2.69
C VAL A 221 -6.16 13.91 3.22
N THR A 222 -6.61 13.03 2.32
CA THR A 222 -7.09 11.71 2.72
C THR A 222 -5.91 10.78 3.02
N VAL A 223 -5.91 10.18 4.22
CA VAL A 223 -4.92 9.16 4.62
C VAL A 223 -5.61 7.80 4.76
N SER A 224 -5.10 6.77 4.09
CA SER A 224 -5.74 5.46 4.06
C SER A 224 -4.76 4.29 3.92
N THR A 225 -5.27 3.07 4.15
CA THR A 225 -4.55 1.83 3.83
C THR A 225 -4.90 1.33 2.43
N PHE A 226 -4.02 0.51 1.85
CA PHE A 226 -4.21 -0.04 0.49
C PHE A 226 -5.57 -0.74 0.33
N SER A 227 -6.02 -1.45 1.37
CA SER A 227 -7.28 -2.19 1.38
C SER A 227 -8.56 -1.35 1.40
N ARG A 228 -8.51 -0.08 1.82
CA ARG A 228 -9.72 0.75 2.02
C ARG A 228 -10.02 1.69 0.83
N LEU A 229 -9.11 1.83 -0.13
CA LEU A 229 -9.31 2.64 -1.35
C LEU A 229 -9.61 1.82 -2.61
N GLN A 230 -10.11 0.59 -2.48
CA GLN A 230 -10.53 -0.16 -3.66
C GLN A 230 -11.68 0.58 -4.39
N GLY A 231 -11.43 0.94 -5.65
CA GLY A 231 -12.39 1.69 -6.48
C GLY A 231 -12.40 3.21 -6.27
N ARG A 232 -11.48 3.77 -5.47
CA ARG A 232 -11.26 5.22 -5.35
C ARG A 232 -9.93 5.62 -5.96
N GLU A 233 -9.90 6.79 -6.57
CA GLU A 233 -8.76 7.32 -7.34
C GLU A 233 -8.48 8.75 -6.89
N ALA A 234 -7.25 9.21 -7.08
CA ALA A 234 -6.85 10.59 -6.78
C ALA A 234 -5.88 11.09 -7.84
N HIS A 235 -5.77 12.41 -7.99
CA HIS A 235 -4.80 12.97 -8.93
C HIS A 235 -3.37 12.75 -8.46
N ILE A 236 -3.09 12.97 -7.18
CA ILE A 236 -1.77 12.81 -6.58
C ILE A 236 -1.84 11.74 -5.48
N VAL A 237 -1.02 10.70 -5.62
CA VAL A 237 -0.90 9.66 -4.58
C VAL A 237 0.50 9.67 -4.00
N ILE A 238 0.57 9.68 -2.67
CA ILE A 238 1.79 9.53 -1.89
C ILE A 238 1.78 8.16 -1.26
N LEU A 239 2.77 7.34 -1.58
CA LEU A 239 2.91 6.00 -1.06
C LEU A 239 3.96 5.96 0.06
N ALA A 240 3.52 5.89 1.31
CA ALA A 240 4.38 5.77 2.48
C ALA A 240 4.62 4.29 2.82
N LEU A 241 5.75 3.75 2.38
CA LEU A 241 6.07 2.31 2.50
C LEU A 241 6.24 1.86 3.96
N CYS A 242 6.73 2.74 4.85
CA CYS A 242 6.98 2.42 6.26
C CYS A 242 7.79 1.11 6.44
N VAL A 243 8.88 1.01 5.68
CA VAL A 243 9.87 -0.07 5.76
C VAL A 243 11.26 0.54 5.69
N ASP A 244 12.22 -0.16 6.27
CA ASP A 244 13.65 0.15 6.21
C ASP A 244 14.47 -1.13 6.04
N ALA A 245 15.78 -0.97 5.83
CA ALA A 245 16.70 -2.10 5.71
C ALA A 245 16.66 -3.08 6.89
N ASP A 246 16.29 -2.67 8.11
CA ASP A 246 16.25 -3.53 9.29
C ASP A 246 14.95 -4.31 9.41
N THR A 247 13.84 -3.68 9.08
CA THR A 247 12.50 -4.28 9.15
C THR A 247 12.20 -5.15 7.93
N GLY A 248 12.80 -4.89 6.77
CA GLY A 248 12.53 -5.62 5.53
C GLY A 248 11.13 -5.33 4.97
N PRO A 249 10.75 -5.86 3.80
CA PRO A 249 9.53 -5.47 3.12
C PRO A 249 8.23 -6.07 3.67
N LEU A 250 8.27 -7.09 4.57
CA LEU A 250 7.15 -7.88 5.13
C LEU A 250 5.78 -7.70 4.43
N PHE A 251 5.00 -6.66 4.73
CA PHE A 251 3.64 -6.48 4.15
C PHE A 251 3.60 -5.74 2.81
N VAL A 252 4.60 -4.91 2.48
CA VAL A 252 4.74 -4.31 1.14
C VAL A 252 4.97 -5.38 0.07
N ALA A 253 5.42 -6.57 0.48
CA ALA A 253 5.64 -7.70 -0.40
C ALA A 253 4.34 -8.43 -0.84
N ASP A 254 3.15 -8.07 -0.33
CA ASP A 254 1.91 -8.55 -0.94
C ASP A 254 1.69 -7.87 -2.30
N GLU A 255 1.89 -8.65 -3.36
CA GLU A 255 1.82 -8.21 -4.77
C GLU A 255 0.48 -7.51 -5.08
N ARG A 256 -0.64 -8.06 -4.59
CA ARG A 256 -1.98 -7.53 -4.86
C ARG A 256 -2.19 -6.17 -4.22
N SER A 257 -1.84 -6.02 -2.94
CA SER A 257 -1.99 -4.76 -2.23
C SER A 257 -1.07 -3.67 -2.77
N LEU A 258 0.18 -4.02 -3.12
CA LEU A 258 1.11 -3.09 -3.75
C LEU A 258 0.62 -2.68 -5.14
N ASN A 259 0.10 -3.61 -5.94
CA ASN A 259 -0.44 -3.31 -7.26
C ASN A 259 -1.63 -2.35 -7.17
N VAL A 260 -2.53 -2.56 -6.20
CA VAL A 260 -3.62 -1.61 -5.93
C VAL A 260 -3.05 -0.23 -5.58
N ALA A 261 -2.05 -0.15 -4.71
CA ALA A 261 -1.46 1.12 -4.30
C ALA A 261 -0.77 1.87 -5.46
N LEU A 262 -0.07 1.16 -6.35
CA LEU A 262 0.62 1.71 -7.52
C LEU A 262 -0.32 2.09 -8.67
N THR A 263 -1.64 1.88 -8.54
CA THR A 263 -2.63 2.12 -9.60
C THR A 263 -3.77 3.06 -9.18
N ARG A 264 -3.61 3.80 -8.08
CA ARG A 264 -4.62 4.76 -7.59
C ARG A 264 -4.45 6.19 -8.12
N GLN A 265 -3.26 6.56 -8.55
CA GLN A 265 -2.96 7.90 -9.06
C GLN A 265 -3.48 8.10 -10.48
N ARG A 266 -3.92 9.31 -10.80
CA ARG A 266 -4.20 9.73 -12.18
C ARG A 266 -3.06 10.55 -12.76
N SER A 267 -2.48 11.46 -11.98
CA SER A 267 -1.54 12.48 -12.46
C SER A 267 -0.12 12.36 -11.92
N SER A 268 0.08 11.92 -10.67
CA SER A 268 1.42 11.83 -10.08
C SER A 268 1.49 10.78 -8.96
N LEU A 269 2.59 10.02 -8.93
CA LEU A 269 2.92 9.04 -7.89
C LEU A 269 4.24 9.40 -7.22
N LEU A 270 4.18 9.66 -5.91
CA LEU A 270 5.35 9.96 -5.08
C LEU A 270 5.52 8.87 -4.03
N ILE A 271 6.66 8.20 -4.01
CA ILE A 271 6.89 7.05 -3.12
C ILE A 271 7.88 7.44 -2.04
N PHE A 272 7.53 7.29 -0.77
CA PHE A 272 8.40 7.56 0.38
C PHE A 272 8.78 6.25 1.05
N GLY A 273 10.07 5.98 1.14
CA GLY A 273 10.58 4.74 1.72
C GLY A 273 12.09 4.69 1.73
N ASP A 274 12.62 3.52 2.09
CA ASP A 274 14.05 3.26 2.05
C ASP A 274 14.36 2.32 0.86
N ILE A 275 14.99 2.86 -0.19
CA ILE A 275 15.44 2.09 -1.37
C ILE A 275 16.48 1.01 -1.01
N GLY A 276 17.18 1.17 0.11
CA GLY A 276 18.11 0.18 0.65
C GLY A 276 17.42 -0.99 1.35
N THR A 277 16.08 -1.01 1.41
CA THR A 277 15.32 -2.14 1.94
C THR A 277 15.53 -3.37 1.06
N THR A 278 16.49 -4.21 1.43
CA THR A 278 16.73 -5.47 0.75
C THR A 278 15.73 -6.55 1.22
N PRO A 279 15.10 -7.29 0.30
CA PRO A 279 14.19 -8.39 0.63
C PRO A 279 14.87 -9.63 1.23
N ASN A 280 16.19 -9.72 1.07
CA ASN A 280 16.98 -10.92 1.32
C ASN A 280 17.63 -10.96 2.70
N LYS A 281 17.24 -10.13 3.67
CA LYS A 281 17.71 -10.35 5.05
C LYS A 281 17.08 -11.65 5.56
N PRO A 282 17.88 -12.70 5.89
CA PRO A 282 17.33 -13.92 6.48
C PRO A 282 16.71 -13.57 7.84
N GLY A 283 15.40 -13.76 7.95
CA GLY A 283 14.59 -13.37 9.10
C GLY A 283 13.14 -13.83 8.93
N ARG A 284 12.19 -13.21 9.65
CA ARG A 284 10.75 -13.57 9.65
C ARG A 284 10.06 -13.48 8.29
N ASP A 285 10.74 -13.00 7.25
CA ASP A 285 10.28 -13.02 5.86
C ASP A 285 10.21 -14.43 5.28
N PHE A 286 10.77 -15.44 5.95
CA PHE A 286 10.67 -16.84 5.56
C PHE A 286 9.74 -17.60 6.52
N LEU A 287 8.92 -18.49 5.96
CA LEU A 287 8.19 -19.52 6.68
C LEU A 287 9.20 -20.49 7.32
N GLU A 288 8.78 -21.26 8.33
CA GLU A 288 9.64 -22.26 8.99
C GLU A 288 10.24 -23.31 8.02
N ASN A 289 9.62 -23.47 6.85
CA ASN A 289 10.09 -24.33 5.76
C ASN A 289 11.06 -23.64 4.78
N GLY A 290 11.54 -22.43 5.09
CA GLY A 290 12.50 -21.68 4.27
C GLY A 290 11.93 -21.05 2.99
N GLN A 291 10.61 -21.09 2.78
CA GLN A 291 9.96 -20.37 1.68
C GLN A 291 9.66 -18.92 2.09
N PRO A 292 9.85 -17.91 1.22
CA PRO A 292 9.47 -16.55 1.55
C PRO A 292 7.94 -16.48 1.82
N ARG A 293 7.54 -15.78 2.88
CA ARG A 293 6.15 -15.56 3.28
C ARG A 293 5.34 -14.82 2.22
N PHE A 294 6.02 -14.05 1.37
CA PHE A 294 5.42 -13.23 0.33
C PHE A 294 6.26 -13.28 -0.95
N ASN A 295 5.61 -13.15 -2.10
CA ASN A 295 6.30 -13.08 -3.39
C ASN A 295 6.99 -11.71 -3.54
N GLN A 296 8.28 -11.65 -3.22
CA GLN A 296 9.08 -10.43 -3.29
C GLN A 296 9.39 -9.99 -4.74
N GLY A 297 9.03 -10.79 -5.76
CA GLY A 297 9.34 -10.49 -7.15
C GLY A 297 8.77 -9.14 -7.62
N MET A 298 7.58 -8.76 -7.16
CA MET A 298 6.96 -7.49 -7.54
C MET A 298 7.72 -6.29 -6.97
N ILE A 299 7.94 -6.24 -5.64
CA ILE A 299 8.62 -5.10 -5.01
C ILE A 299 10.06 -4.95 -5.53
N ASN A 300 10.72 -6.07 -5.86
CA ASN A 300 12.05 -6.06 -6.47
C ASN A 300 12.03 -5.43 -7.85
N GLY A 301 11.07 -5.82 -8.69
CA GLY A 301 10.88 -5.21 -10.00
C GLY A 301 10.61 -3.72 -9.90
N VAL A 302 9.78 -3.30 -8.94
CA VAL A 302 9.49 -1.87 -8.69
C VAL A 302 10.76 -1.11 -8.30
N PHE A 303 11.53 -1.60 -7.33
CA PHE A 303 12.76 -0.94 -6.90
C PHE A 303 13.84 -0.92 -8.00
N GLN A 304 13.96 -1.98 -8.80
CA GLN A 304 14.86 -2.00 -9.95
C GLN A 304 14.47 -0.96 -11.00
N MET A 305 13.18 -0.88 -11.35
CA MET A 305 12.68 0.11 -12.31
C MET A 305 12.90 1.54 -11.82
N ILE A 306 12.60 1.82 -10.55
CA ILE A 306 12.83 3.13 -9.92
C ILE A 306 14.32 3.47 -9.87
N SER A 307 15.18 2.49 -9.58
CA SER A 307 16.63 2.72 -9.58
C SER A 307 17.14 3.01 -10.99
N SER A 308 16.60 2.34 -12.01
CA SER A 308 16.97 2.56 -13.41
C SER A 308 16.49 3.88 -13.99
N SER A 309 15.40 4.45 -13.46
CA SER A 309 14.89 5.76 -13.92
C SER A 309 15.75 6.94 -13.45
N GLY A 310 16.59 6.74 -12.42
CA GLY A 310 17.39 7.80 -11.82
C GLY A 310 16.57 8.86 -11.05
N ARG A 311 15.26 8.65 -10.88
CA ARG A 311 14.33 9.60 -10.24
C ARG A 311 14.21 9.36 -8.74
N ILE A 312 15.36 9.30 -8.08
CA ILE A 312 15.48 9.11 -6.63
C ILE A 312 15.95 10.41 -5.97
N VAL A 313 15.12 10.95 -5.09
CA VAL A 313 15.42 12.10 -4.25
C VAL A 313 15.78 11.61 -2.85
N ARG A 314 16.89 12.09 -2.29
CA ARG A 314 17.26 11.78 -0.90
C ARG A 314 16.70 12.85 0.03
N VAL A 315 16.06 12.41 1.11
CA VAL A 315 15.50 13.27 2.16
C VAL A 315 15.83 12.69 3.52
N ASP A 316 16.24 13.55 4.47
CA ASP A 316 16.68 13.12 5.79
C ASP A 316 15.63 13.43 6.86
N GLY A 317 15.33 12.43 7.68
CA GLY A 317 14.43 12.54 8.83
C GLY A 317 15.00 13.47 9.91
N ASP A 318 14.12 14.25 10.53
CA ASP A 318 14.49 15.11 11.66
C ASP A 318 14.64 14.27 12.94
N ASP A 319 15.80 14.38 13.60
CA ASP A 319 16.10 13.67 14.83
C ASP A 319 15.24 14.11 16.02
N SER A 320 14.73 15.34 15.99
CA SER A 320 13.85 15.90 17.03
C SER A 320 12.51 15.15 17.13
N VAL A 321 12.10 14.49 16.04
CA VAL A 321 10.89 13.68 15.96
C VAL A 321 11.14 12.35 16.67
N ASN A 322 10.81 12.33 17.96
CA ASN A 322 11.04 11.20 18.86
C ASN A 322 10.11 10.01 18.60
N HIS A 323 10.69 8.84 18.32
CA HIS A 323 9.98 7.57 18.15
C HIS A 323 9.34 7.02 19.45
N TYR A 324 9.84 7.43 20.63
CA TYR A 324 9.50 6.82 21.92
C TYR A 324 8.17 7.25 22.55
N ARG A 325 7.48 8.28 22.05
CA ARG A 325 6.25 8.80 22.69
C ARG A 325 4.99 7.95 22.47
N PHE A 326 5.03 6.89 21.65
CA PHE A 326 3.85 6.05 21.40
C PHE A 326 3.61 4.92 22.41
N GLU A 327 4.48 4.74 23.42
CA GLU A 327 4.36 3.65 24.40
C GLU A 327 3.96 4.09 25.83
N LYS A 328 3.81 5.38 26.13
CA LYS A 328 3.61 5.85 27.52
C LYS A 328 2.27 6.49 27.89
N ASN A 329 1.22 6.33 27.09
CA ASN A 329 -0.14 6.73 27.51
C ASN A 329 -1.06 5.52 27.73
N LYS A 330 -0.72 4.73 28.75
CA LYS A 330 -1.68 4.01 29.61
C LYS A 330 -1.02 3.85 30.99
N LYS A 331 -1.28 4.80 31.89
CA LYS A 331 -1.34 4.47 33.32
C LYS A 331 -2.81 4.15 33.65
N PRO A 332 -3.07 3.19 34.56
CA PRO A 332 -4.42 2.87 34.99
C PRO A 332 -4.92 4.01 35.88
N ASP A 333 -6.13 4.50 35.62
CA ASP A 333 -6.90 5.17 36.66
C ASP A 333 -7.28 4.09 37.68
N ALA A 334 -6.48 4.02 38.74
CA ALA A 334 -6.88 3.52 40.04
C ALA A 334 -7.18 4.75 40.91
N THR A 335 -8.21 4.66 41.77
CA THR A 335 -8.88 5.70 42.58
C THR A 335 -9.94 6.49 41.80
N VAL A 336 -11.23 6.50 42.16
CA VAL A 336 -11.97 6.24 43.43
C VAL A 336 -13.21 5.39 43.18
#